data_AF-A0A6V7V6W4-F1
#
_entry.id   AF-A0A6V7V6W4-F1
#
_cell.length_a   1.000
_cell.length_b   1.000
_cell.length_c   1.000
_cell.angle_alpha   90.00
_cell.angle_beta   90.00
_cell.angle_gamma   90.00
#
_symmetry.space_group_name_H-M   'P 1'
#
loop_
_entity.id
_entity.type
_entity.pdbx_description
1 polymer ?
#
loop_
_entity_poly.entity_id
_entity_poly.type
_entity_poly.pdbx_seq_one_letter_code
_entity_poly.pdbx_strand_id
1 'polypeptide(L)'
;MWSLGVIAYILLSGQSPFLGETLAHTYCNVEKGRWMFCEEFRENGISDDAKDFISRLLIVEKEKRILPDECLRHCWLLKNRERAALAGAASRAISPALLPCEQQKPLAVEKLRSYVKNKKFRRLVFGVLFVNSVMRMLRTLQQNKSSHGIDYVKNMLAVAECCPERQDESSMLLKAFTKKREKDQHQKKRLKD
;
A
#
# COMPACT_ATOMS: atom_id res chain seq x y z
N MET A 1 -10.72 6.11 -1.97
CA MET A 1 -11.02 7.53 -2.24
C MET A 1 -10.02 8.47 -1.56
N TRP A 2 -9.86 8.47 -0.23
CA TRP A 2 -8.85 9.32 0.45
C TRP A 2 -7.44 9.24 -0.17
N SER A 3 -6.92 8.02 -0.37
CA SER A 3 -5.60 7.81 -1.00
C SER A 3 -5.51 8.38 -2.41
N LEU A 4 -6.62 8.40 -3.17
CA LEU A 4 -6.66 9.00 -4.50
C LEU A 4 -6.48 10.51 -4.43
N GLY A 5 -7.13 11.17 -3.47
CA GLY A 5 -6.95 12.61 -3.23
C GLY A 5 -5.51 12.96 -2.87
N VAL A 6 -4.87 12.15 -2.02
CA VAL A 6 -3.45 12.33 -1.64
C VAL A 6 -2.54 12.18 -2.86
N ILE A 7 -2.75 11.15 -3.68
CA ILE A 7 -1.95 10.93 -4.89
C ILE A 7 -2.16 12.07 -5.89
N ALA A 8 -3.41 12.47 -6.14
CA ALA A 8 -3.72 13.58 -7.04
C ALA A 8 -3.05 14.89 -6.59
N TYR A 9 -3.10 15.20 -5.29
CA TYR A 9 -2.42 16.37 -4.73
C TYR A 9 -0.91 16.33 -4.98
N ILE A 10 -0.25 15.19 -4.71
CA ILE A 10 1.18 15.02 -4.92
C ILE A 10 1.55 15.13 -6.41
N LEU A 11 0.72 14.60 -7.31
CA LEU A 11 0.98 14.67 -8.75
C LEU A 11 0.91 16.11 -9.29
N LEU A 12 0.01 16.94 -8.77
CA LEU A 12 -0.17 18.32 -9.23
C LEU A 12 0.82 19.30 -8.59
N SER A 13 1.22 19.07 -7.33
CA SER A 13 2.07 19.98 -6.56
C SER A 13 3.50 19.50 -6.33
N GLY A 14 3.75 18.18 -6.36
CA GLY A 14 5.00 17.56 -5.93
C GLY A 14 5.21 17.53 -4.41
N GLN A 15 4.20 17.93 -3.61
CA GLN A 15 4.26 17.94 -2.14
C GLN A 15 3.16 17.07 -1.52
N SER A 16 3.34 16.66 -0.25
CA SER A 16 2.31 15.93 0.49
C SER A 16 1.34 16.90 1.19
N PRO A 17 0.01 16.69 1.12
CA PRO A 17 -0.98 17.62 1.68
C PRO A 17 -0.95 17.73 3.21
N PHE A 18 -0.45 16.70 3.89
CA PHE A 18 -0.41 16.64 5.36
C PHE A 18 0.98 16.83 5.95
N LEU A 19 1.98 17.19 5.13
CA LEU A 19 3.36 17.29 5.58
C LEU A 19 3.49 18.36 6.67
N GLY A 20 3.92 17.96 7.86
CA GLY A 20 4.26 18.84 8.97
C GLY A 20 5.77 18.90 9.22
N GLU A 21 6.21 19.89 10.00
CA GLU A 21 7.61 20.06 10.41
C GLU A 21 8.17 18.82 11.11
N THR A 22 7.33 18.11 11.87
CA THR A 22 7.66 16.85 12.53
C THR A 22 6.72 15.73 12.10
N LEU A 23 7.13 14.48 12.34
CA LEU A 23 6.28 13.31 12.15
C LEU A 23 5.00 13.41 12.99
N ALA A 24 5.10 13.85 14.25
CA ALA A 24 3.94 14.07 15.12
C ALA A 24 2.97 15.11 14.53
N HIS A 25 3.50 16.22 14.00
CA HIS A 25 2.67 17.22 13.32
C HIS A 25 1.99 16.66 12.08
N THR A 26 2.70 15.87 11.28
CA THR A 26 2.15 15.17 10.11
C THR A 26 1.01 14.23 10.50
N TYR A 27 1.18 13.41 11.54
CA TYR A 27 0.13 12.53 12.05
C TYR A 27 -1.09 13.32 12.53
N CYS A 28 -0.87 14.40 13.28
CA CYS A 28 -1.95 15.27 13.76
C CYS A 28 -2.75 15.89 12.59
N ASN A 29 -2.07 16.26 11.50
CA ASN A 29 -2.72 16.80 10.31
C ASN A 29 -3.55 15.75 9.57
N VAL A 30 -3.06 14.51 9.48
CA VAL A 30 -3.83 13.40 8.90
C VAL A 30 -5.06 13.10 9.75
N GLU A 31 -4.89 12.98 11.06
CA GLU A 31 -5.97 12.67 12.00
C GLU A 31 -7.07 13.72 11.99
N LYS A 32 -6.69 15.01 11.99
CA LYS A 32 -7.63 16.13 11.96
C LYS A 32 -8.10 16.49 10.56
N GLY A 33 -7.57 15.86 9.52
CA GLY A 33 -7.80 16.24 8.12
C GLY A 33 -7.44 17.69 7.80
N ARG A 34 -6.38 18.22 8.42
CA ARG A 34 -5.91 19.59 8.17
C ARG A 34 -4.93 19.60 7.01
N TRP A 35 -5.32 20.25 5.93
CA TRP A 35 -4.51 20.45 4.74
C TRP A 35 -4.96 21.74 4.04
N MET A 36 -4.10 22.27 3.17
CA MET A 36 -4.38 23.47 2.38
C MET A 36 -3.68 23.35 1.02
N PHE A 37 -4.16 24.08 0.02
CA PHE A 37 -3.45 24.17 -1.26
C PHE A 37 -2.17 24.97 -1.08
N CYS A 38 -1.05 24.35 -1.43
CA CYS A 38 0.25 25.01 -1.44
C CYS A 38 0.39 25.99 -2.62
N GLU A 39 1.42 26.81 -2.56
CA GLU A 39 1.71 27.87 -3.53
C GLU A 39 1.84 27.36 -4.98
N GLU A 40 2.30 26.12 -5.15
CA GLU A 40 2.42 25.45 -6.44
C GLU A 40 1.09 25.35 -7.19
N PHE A 41 -0.05 25.28 -6.49
CA PHE A 41 -1.36 25.27 -7.13
C PHE A 41 -1.66 26.60 -7.85
N ARG A 42 -1.17 27.72 -7.29
CA ARG A 42 -1.32 29.04 -7.90
C ARG A 42 -0.24 29.27 -8.97
N GLU A 43 1.03 29.01 -8.64
CA GLU A 43 2.17 29.24 -9.53
C GLU A 43 2.15 28.40 -10.82
N ASN A 44 1.55 27.20 -10.77
CA ASN A 44 1.45 26.31 -11.92
C ASN A 44 0.10 26.42 -12.65
N GLY A 45 -0.75 27.39 -12.27
CA GLY A 45 -2.05 27.60 -12.92
C GLY A 45 -2.97 26.38 -12.83
N ILE A 46 -2.97 25.66 -11.71
CA ILE A 46 -3.80 24.47 -11.55
C ILE A 46 -5.29 24.89 -11.51
N SER A 47 -6.07 24.31 -12.41
CA SER A 47 -7.50 24.61 -12.58
C SER A 47 -8.32 24.41 -11.30
N ASP A 48 -9.32 25.25 -11.07
CA ASP A 48 -10.20 25.14 -9.90
C ASP A 48 -11.00 23.83 -9.89
N ASP A 49 -11.34 23.28 -11.06
CA ASP A 49 -11.94 21.94 -11.19
C ASP A 49 -11.05 20.85 -10.53
N ALA A 50 -9.73 20.99 -10.61
CA ALA A 50 -8.79 20.04 -10.01
C ALA A 50 -8.76 20.20 -8.48
N LYS A 51 -8.81 21.45 -8.01
CA LYS A 51 -8.88 21.77 -6.58
C LYS A 51 -10.19 21.27 -5.97
N ASP A 52 -11.31 21.45 -6.65
CA ASP A 52 -12.61 20.92 -6.23
C ASP A 52 -12.56 19.38 -6.15
N PHE A 53 -12.02 18.72 -7.18
CA PHE A 53 -11.87 17.26 -7.19
C PHE A 53 -11.08 16.74 -5.97
N ILE A 54 -9.93 17.36 -5.66
CA ILE A 54 -9.13 17.00 -4.49
C ILE A 54 -9.88 17.27 -3.19
N SER A 55 -10.56 18.42 -3.10
CA SER A 55 -11.30 18.84 -1.90
C SER A 55 -12.40 17.85 -1.54
N ARG A 56 -13.12 17.33 -2.54
CA ARG A 56 -14.16 16.30 -2.35
C ARG A 56 -13.60 14.93 -1.94
N LEU A 57 -12.35 14.65 -2.27
CA LEU A 57 -11.66 13.40 -1.92
C LEU A 57 -11.04 13.41 -0.53
N LEU A 58 -10.55 14.57 -0.07
CA LEU A 58 -9.84 14.75 1.20
C LEU A 58 -10.76 15.25 2.33
N ILE A 59 -11.94 14.64 2.43
CA ILE A 59 -12.90 14.84 3.53
C ILE A 59 -12.72 13.74 4.56
N VAL A 60 -12.64 14.10 5.85
CA VAL A 60 -12.45 13.15 6.96
C VAL A 60 -13.64 12.20 7.07
N GLU A 61 -14.84 12.77 7.13
CA GLU A 61 -16.11 12.03 7.15
C GLU A 61 -16.24 11.21 5.86
N LYS A 62 -16.39 9.89 6.01
CA LYS A 62 -16.39 8.96 4.87
C LYS A 62 -17.64 9.13 4.03
N GLU A 63 -18.77 9.44 4.66
CA GLU A 63 -20.11 9.52 4.08
C GLU A 63 -20.24 10.75 3.18
N LYS A 64 -19.52 11.83 3.50
CA LYS A 64 -19.47 13.06 2.69
C LYS A 64 -18.46 12.98 1.55
N ARG A 65 -17.60 11.95 1.53
CA ARG A 65 -16.54 11.82 0.53
C ARG A 65 -17.12 11.29 -0.78
N ILE A 66 -16.76 11.95 -1.88
CA ILE A 66 -17.21 11.57 -3.22
C ILE A 66 -16.94 10.09 -3.54
N LEU A 67 -17.93 9.44 -4.16
CA LEU A 67 -17.87 8.02 -4.53
C LEU A 67 -17.11 7.82 -5.86
N PRO A 68 -16.58 6.61 -6.14
CA PRO A 68 -15.86 6.33 -7.38
C PRO A 68 -16.64 6.71 -8.65
N ASP A 69 -17.93 6.37 -8.73
CA ASP A 69 -18.76 6.63 -9.91
C ASP A 69 -19.00 8.14 -10.13
N GLU A 70 -19.04 8.91 -9.05
CA GLU A 70 -19.13 10.36 -9.10
C GLU A 70 -17.79 10.99 -9.50
N CYS A 71 -16.66 10.45 -9.02
CA CYS A 71 -15.33 10.88 -9.45
C CYS A 71 -15.13 10.73 -10.96
N LEU A 72 -15.61 9.62 -11.53
CA LEU A 72 -15.51 9.37 -12.97
C LEU A 72 -16.31 10.37 -13.81
N ARG A 73 -17.35 10.97 -13.21
CA ARG A 73 -18.22 11.98 -13.83
C ARG A 73 -17.82 13.40 -13.44
N HIS A 74 -16.76 13.59 -12.67
CA HIS A 74 -16.32 14.90 -12.25
C HIS A 74 -15.80 15.71 -13.44
N CYS A 75 -16.16 16.99 -13.53
CA CYS A 75 -15.80 17.88 -14.64
C CYS A 75 -14.31 17.84 -14.96
N TRP A 76 -13.46 17.84 -13.92
CA TRP A 76 -12.01 17.74 -14.08
C TRP A 76 -11.57 16.49 -14.85
N LEU A 77 -12.11 15.32 -14.51
CA LEU A 77 -11.69 14.07 -15.14
C LEU A 77 -12.30 13.91 -16.53
N LEU A 78 -13.57 14.30 -16.71
CA LEU A 78 -14.24 14.24 -18.01
C LEU A 78 -13.52 15.09 -19.06
N LYS A 79 -13.25 16.37 -18.77
CA LYS A 79 -12.54 17.28 -19.68
C LYS A 79 -11.16 16.74 -20.07
N ASN A 80 -10.42 16.18 -19.10
CA ASN A 80 -9.09 15.63 -19.35
C ASN A 80 -9.15 14.29 -20.11
N ARG A 81 -10.18 13.47 -19.89
CA ARG A 81 -10.40 12.22 -20.63
C ARG A 81 -10.71 12.49 -22.09
N GLU A 82 -11.57 13.47 -22.37
CA GLU A 82 -11.89 13.92 -23.73
C GLU A 82 -10.63 14.46 -24.43
N ARG A 83 -9.87 15.32 -23.75
CA ARG A 83 -8.61 15.86 -24.27
C ARG A 83 -7.59 14.74 -24.58
N ALA A 84 -7.46 13.76 -23.69
CA ALA A 84 -6.56 12.63 -23.89
C ALA A 84 -7.01 11.72 -25.04
N ALA A 85 -8.33 11.49 -25.19
CA ALA A 85 -8.90 10.73 -26.29
C ALA A 85 -8.66 11.43 -27.64
N LEU A 86 -8.86 12.74 -27.70
CA LEU A 86 -8.58 13.57 -28.88
C LEU A 86 -7.09 13.58 -29.23
N ALA A 87 -6.20 13.73 -28.24
CA ALA A 87 -4.75 13.66 -28.44
C ALA A 87 -4.30 12.28 -28.95
N GLY A 88 -4.89 11.20 -28.43
CA GLY A 88 -4.61 9.84 -28.88
C GLY A 88 -5.18 9.51 -30.27
N ALA A 89 -6.25 10.20 -30.69
CA ALA A 89 -6.79 10.11 -32.05
C ALA A 89 -5.98 10.94 -33.05
N ALA A 90 -5.59 12.16 -32.68
CA ALA A 90 -4.73 13.05 -33.47
C ALA A 90 -3.32 12.46 -33.68
N SER A 91 -2.79 11.69 -32.72
CA SER A 91 -1.51 10.99 -32.90
C SER A 91 -1.55 9.91 -33.99
N ARG A 92 -2.73 9.49 -34.49
CA ARG A 92 -2.87 8.53 -35.61
C ARG A 92 -3.14 9.18 -36.96
N ALA A 93 -3.49 10.47 -36.99
CA ALA A 93 -3.79 11.19 -38.20
C ALA A 93 -3.21 12.61 -38.11
N ILE A 94 -2.23 12.89 -38.96
CA ILE A 94 -1.71 14.21 -39.35
C ILE A 94 -0.33 14.58 -38.76
N SER A 95 0.57 14.90 -39.71
CA SER A 95 1.85 15.60 -39.63
C SER A 95 1.89 16.78 -38.63
N PRO A 96 3.09 17.18 -38.15
CA PRO A 96 3.28 18.01 -36.96
C PRO A 96 3.00 19.53 -37.14
N ALA A 97 2.09 19.92 -38.02
CA ALA A 97 1.76 21.33 -38.24
C ALA A 97 0.33 21.61 -37.78
N LEU A 98 0.20 22.56 -36.83
CA LEU A 98 -1.04 23.19 -36.36
C LEU A 98 -1.75 22.55 -35.15
N LEU A 99 -1.05 22.49 -34.03
CA LEU A 99 -1.63 22.93 -32.76
C LEU A 99 -0.59 23.80 -32.05
N PRO A 100 -0.87 25.09 -31.77
CA PRO A 100 -0.08 25.84 -30.80
C PRO A 100 -0.22 25.09 -29.48
N CYS A 101 0.83 24.36 -29.11
CA CYS A 101 0.98 23.79 -27.78
C CYS A 101 1.10 25.00 -26.85
N GLU A 102 -0.05 25.46 -26.33
CA GLU A 102 -0.10 26.48 -25.29
C GLU A 102 0.95 26.14 -24.24
N GLN A 103 1.76 27.14 -23.90
CA GLN A 103 2.93 27.10 -23.04
C GLN A 103 2.58 26.54 -21.65
N GLN A 104 2.43 25.22 -21.56
CA GLN A 104 2.35 24.52 -20.30
C GLN A 104 3.77 24.59 -19.74
N LYS A 105 3.98 25.55 -18.82
CA LYS A 105 5.09 25.48 -17.87
C LYS A 105 5.12 24.02 -17.38
N PRO A 106 6.26 23.33 -17.47
CA PRO A 106 6.30 21.94 -17.05
C PRO A 106 5.70 21.86 -15.65
N LEU A 107 4.75 20.94 -15.48
CA LEU A 107 4.17 20.56 -14.18
C LEU A 107 5.32 20.43 -13.16
N ALA A 108 5.09 20.52 -11.84
CA ALA A 108 6.15 20.49 -10.82
C ALA A 108 6.96 19.16 -10.75
N VAL A 109 7.53 18.70 -11.87
CA VAL A 109 8.20 17.44 -12.12
C VAL A 109 9.50 17.39 -11.33
N GLU A 110 10.12 18.54 -11.07
CA GLU A 110 11.34 18.60 -10.28
C GLU A 110 11.12 18.26 -8.81
N LYS A 111 10.09 18.86 -8.18
CA LYS A 111 9.66 18.52 -6.81
C LYS A 111 9.08 17.10 -6.74
N LEU A 112 8.29 16.68 -7.74
CA LEU A 112 7.82 15.30 -7.81
C LEU A 112 9.00 14.31 -7.91
N ARG A 113 10.02 14.63 -8.70
CA ARG A 113 11.23 13.80 -8.84
C ARG A 113 11.99 13.72 -7.52
N SER A 114 12.07 14.80 -6.74
CA SER A 114 12.68 14.75 -5.41
C SER A 114 11.86 13.89 -4.44
N TYR A 115 10.52 13.99 -4.49
CA TYR A 115 9.61 13.15 -3.71
C TYR A 115 9.78 11.66 -4.04
N VAL A 116 9.84 11.31 -5.33
CA VAL A 116 10.04 9.93 -5.81
C VAL A 116 11.47 9.42 -5.52
N LYS A 117 12.48 10.29 -5.52
CA LYS A 117 13.86 9.95 -5.14
C LYS A 117 14.00 9.59 -3.66
N ASN A 118 12.98 9.79 -2.82
CA ASN A 118 13.05 9.42 -1.42
C ASN A 118 13.19 7.89 -1.27
N LYS A 119 14.43 7.42 -1.01
CA LYS A 119 14.77 6.00 -0.89
C LYS A 119 13.91 5.27 0.15
N LYS A 120 13.45 5.97 1.19
CA LYS A 120 12.57 5.41 2.24
C LYS A 120 11.17 5.13 1.70
N PHE A 121 10.59 6.07 0.94
CA PHE A 121 9.29 5.90 0.31
C PHE A 121 9.30 4.73 -0.68
N ARG A 122 10.34 4.67 -1.53
CA ARG A 122 10.49 3.59 -2.51
C ARG A 122 10.58 2.21 -1.85
N ARG A 123 11.39 2.07 -0.79
CA ARG A 123 11.49 0.82 -0.01
C ARG A 123 10.15 0.43 0.63
N LEU A 124 9.42 1.41 1.19
CA LEU A 124 8.11 1.17 1.79
C LEU A 124 7.08 0.69 0.76
N VAL A 125 6.99 1.35 -0.39
CA VAL A 125 6.08 0.97 -1.48
C VAL A 125 6.40 -0.43 -2.01
N PHE A 126 7.68 -0.73 -2.28
CA PHE A 126 8.08 -2.08 -2.68
C PHE A 126 7.78 -3.12 -1.60
N GLY A 127 7.94 -2.79 -0.31
CA GLY A 127 7.55 -3.65 0.79
C GLY A 127 6.05 -3.96 0.80
N VAL A 128 5.19 -2.96 0.65
CA VAL A 128 3.72 -3.15 0.61
C VAL A 128 3.30 -3.94 -0.63
N LEU A 129 3.88 -3.65 -1.80
CA LEU A 129 3.62 -4.42 -3.02
C LEU A 129 4.10 -5.86 -2.91
N PHE A 130 5.27 -6.08 -2.29
CA PHE A 130 5.80 -7.41 -2.01
C PHE A 130 4.89 -8.19 -1.07
N VAL A 131 4.46 -7.59 0.05
CA VAL A 131 3.50 -8.23 0.98
C VAL A 131 2.18 -8.52 0.27
N ASN A 132 1.64 -7.58 -0.51
CA ASN A 132 0.41 -7.83 -1.27
C ASN A 132 0.58 -8.93 -2.32
N SER A 133 1.76 -9.04 -2.94
CA SER A 133 2.09 -10.10 -3.90
C SER A 133 2.21 -11.46 -3.20
N VAL A 134 2.94 -11.53 -2.08
CA VAL A 134 3.08 -12.74 -1.25
C VAL A 134 1.72 -13.15 -0.69
N MET A 135 0.89 -12.22 -0.23
CA MET A 135 -0.45 -12.52 0.27
C MET A 135 -1.42 -12.96 -0.83
N ARG A 136 -1.17 -12.60 -2.10
CA ARG A 136 -1.88 -13.19 -3.25
C ARG A 136 -1.38 -14.61 -3.53
N MET A 137 -0.07 -14.84 -3.46
CA MET A 137 0.55 -16.15 -3.64
C MET A 137 0.18 -17.14 -2.52
N LEU A 138 0.16 -16.72 -1.26
CA LEU A 138 -0.29 -17.55 -0.15
C LEU A 138 -1.77 -17.91 -0.27
N ARG A 139 -2.60 -17.01 -0.81
CA ARG A 139 -4.01 -17.32 -1.13
C ARG A 139 -4.14 -18.37 -2.23
N THR A 140 -3.32 -18.30 -3.29
CA THR A 140 -3.32 -19.33 -4.34
C THR A 140 -2.79 -20.67 -3.81
N LEU A 141 -1.80 -20.66 -2.92
CA LEU A 141 -1.30 -21.87 -2.27
C LEU A 141 -2.31 -22.48 -1.28
N GLN A 142 -3.12 -21.65 -0.59
CA GLN A 142 -4.22 -22.15 0.23
C GLN A 142 -5.34 -22.78 -0.61
N GLN A 143 -5.58 -22.29 -1.84
CA GLN A 143 -6.52 -22.92 -2.77
C GLN A 143 -5.97 -24.22 -3.40
N ASN A 144 -4.64 -24.41 -3.42
CA ASN A 144 -3.98 -25.58 -4.00
C ASN A 144 -3.63 -26.68 -2.97
N LYS A 145 -4.15 -26.60 -1.74
CA LYS A 145 -4.27 -27.79 -0.87
C LYS A 145 -5.32 -28.72 -1.48
N SER A 146 -4.96 -29.42 -2.55
CA SER A 146 -5.71 -30.54 -3.10
C SER A 146 -5.77 -31.66 -2.06
N SER A 147 -6.97 -32.18 -1.77
CA SER A 147 -7.21 -33.26 -0.79
C SER A 147 -6.22 -34.42 -0.91
N HIS A 148 -5.77 -34.76 -2.12
CA HIS A 148 -4.88 -35.89 -2.36
C HIS A 148 -3.52 -35.79 -1.67
N GLY A 149 -2.99 -34.58 -1.44
CA GLY A 149 -1.68 -34.40 -0.79
C GLY A 149 -1.72 -34.62 0.72
N ILE A 150 -2.84 -34.30 1.37
CA ILE A 150 -3.00 -34.53 2.81
C ILE A 150 -3.26 -36.01 3.09
N ASP A 151 -4.01 -36.69 2.22
CA ASP A 151 -4.28 -38.13 2.35
C ASP A 151 -3.01 -38.98 2.15
N TYR A 152 -2.09 -38.55 1.27
CA TYR A 152 -0.81 -39.23 1.07
C TYR A 152 0.06 -39.22 2.33
N VAL A 153 0.14 -38.06 3.01
CA VAL A 153 0.92 -37.90 4.25
C VAL A 153 0.24 -38.63 5.42
N LYS A 154 -1.10 -38.63 5.49
CA LYS A 154 -1.84 -39.43 6.47
C LYS A 154 -1.63 -40.92 6.30
N ASN A 155 -1.68 -41.43 5.07
CA ASN A 155 -1.39 -42.84 4.78
C ASN A 155 0.07 -43.21 5.09
N MET A 156 1.03 -42.32 4.80
CA MET A 156 2.43 -42.56 5.16
C MET A 156 2.64 -42.63 6.67
N LEU A 157 1.99 -41.76 7.44
CA LEU A 157 2.09 -41.78 8.91
C LEU A 157 1.39 -43.00 9.51
N ALA A 158 0.25 -43.42 8.96
CA ALA A 158 -0.43 -44.65 9.38
C ALA A 158 0.43 -45.91 9.10
N VAL A 159 1.18 -45.94 7.99
CA VAL A 159 2.12 -47.04 7.68
C VAL A 159 3.31 -47.03 8.64
N ALA A 160 3.80 -45.87 9.07
CA ALA A 160 4.87 -45.75 10.05
C ALA A 160 4.44 -46.19 11.47
N GLU A 161 3.16 -46.09 11.81
CA GLU A 161 2.61 -46.53 13.10
C GLU A 161 2.43 -48.06 13.22
N CYS A 162 2.49 -48.82 12.11
CA CYS A 162 2.37 -50.29 12.11
C CYS A 162 3.67 -51.07 12.38
N CYS A 163 4.81 -50.42 12.61
CA CYS A 163 6.07 -51.12 12.96
C CYS A 163 6.28 -51.17 14.49
N PRO A 164 6.15 -52.33 15.15
CA PRO A 164 6.29 -52.43 16.60
C PRO A 164 7.75 -52.73 16.96
N GLU A 165 8.66 -51.76 16.85
CA GLU A 165 9.99 -51.88 17.51
C GLU A 165 10.78 -50.56 17.53
N ARG A 166 10.46 -49.68 18.50
CA ARG A 166 11.41 -48.80 19.23
C ARG A 166 10.66 -47.89 20.22
N GLN A 167 10.28 -48.43 21.38
CA GLN A 167 9.68 -47.63 22.47
C GLN A 167 10.70 -47.08 23.48
N ASP A 168 11.98 -47.42 23.39
CA ASP A 168 12.91 -47.10 24.49
C ASP A 168 13.62 -45.74 24.38
N GLU A 169 13.79 -45.15 23.20
CA GLU A 169 14.52 -43.87 23.06
C GLU A 169 13.67 -42.63 23.35
N SER A 170 12.36 -42.66 23.06
CA SER A 170 11.48 -41.51 23.28
C SER A 170 11.21 -41.23 24.77
N SER A 171 11.21 -42.27 25.62
CA SER A 171 11.03 -42.14 27.07
C SER A 171 12.21 -41.42 27.74
N MET A 172 13.43 -41.64 27.24
CA MET A 172 14.64 -41.08 27.83
C MET A 172 14.80 -39.59 27.55
N LEU A 173 14.47 -39.15 26.33
CA LEU A 173 14.51 -37.73 25.96
C LEU A 173 13.41 -36.93 26.67
N LEU A 174 12.18 -37.47 26.80
CA LEU A 174 11.10 -36.76 27.47
C LEU A 174 11.40 -36.52 28.97
N LYS A 175 12.04 -37.50 29.63
CA LYS A 175 12.52 -37.38 31.03
C LYS A 175 13.66 -36.36 31.18
N ALA A 176 14.52 -36.20 30.16
CA ALA A 176 15.59 -35.20 30.17
C ALA A 176 15.03 -33.77 30.03
N PHE A 177 13.99 -33.57 29.23
CA PHE A 177 13.36 -32.26 29.06
C PHE A 177 12.57 -31.79 30.28
N THR A 178 11.87 -32.69 30.98
CA THR A 178 11.11 -32.33 32.19
C THR A 178 12.03 -31.94 33.34
N LYS A 179 13.14 -32.68 33.54
CA LYS A 179 14.13 -32.43 34.60
C LYS A 179 14.85 -31.08 34.46
N LYS A 180 15.04 -30.58 33.24
CA LYS A 180 15.65 -29.26 33.00
C LYS A 180 14.70 -28.12 33.36
N ARG A 181 13.39 -28.31 33.12
CA ARG A 181 12.35 -27.32 33.39
C ARG A 181 12.14 -27.07 34.89
N GLU A 182 12.29 -28.10 35.72
CA GLU A 182 12.14 -27.98 37.19
C GLU A 182 13.31 -27.24 37.85
N LYS A 183 14.55 -27.46 37.38
CA LYS A 183 15.73 -26.72 37.86
C LYS A 183 15.62 -25.22 37.62
N ASP A 184 15.13 -24.82 36.45
CA ASP A 184 14.98 -23.41 36.08
C ASP A 184 13.89 -22.70 36.89
N GLN A 185 12.83 -23.43 37.32
CA GLN A 185 11.80 -22.88 38.21
C GLN A 185 12.29 -22.71 39.65
N HIS A 186 13.08 -23.65 40.18
CA HIS A 186 13.67 -23.53 41.51
C HIS A 186 14.71 -22.41 41.62
N GLN A 187 15.47 -22.17 40.55
CA GLN A 187 16.45 -21.08 40.51
C GLN A 187 15.79 -19.70 40.41
N LYS A 188 14.66 -19.60 39.69
CA LYS A 188 13.84 -18.37 39.66
C LYS A 188 13.15 -18.04 40.99
N LYS A 189 12.87 -19.04 41.83
CA LYS A 189 12.24 -18.82 43.15
C LYS A 189 13.23 -18.29 44.20
N ARG A 190 14.51 -18.67 44.13
CA ARG A 190 15.58 -18.20 45.03
C ARG A 190 16.11 -16.78 44.77
N LEU A 191 15.78 -16.19 43.62
CA LEU A 191 16.20 -14.83 43.24
C LEU A 191 15.14 -13.76 43.58
N LYS A 192 14.08 -14.14 44.31
CA LYS A 192 12.93 -13.29 44.63
C LYS A 192 12.67 -13.13 46.15
N ASP A 193 13.47 -13.77 47.00
CA ASP A 193 13.54 -13.56 48.44
C ASP A 193 14.86 -12.87 48.78
#